data_AF-A0A7C8GVM5-F1
#
_entry.id   AF-A0A7C8GVM5-F1
#
_cell.length_a   1.000
_cell.length_b   1.000
_cell.length_c   1.000
_cell.angle_alpha   90.00
_cell.angle_beta   90.00
_cell.angle_gamma   90.00
#
_symmetry.space_group_name_H-M   'P 1'
#
loop_
_entity.id
_entity.type
_entity.pdbx_description
1 polymer ?
#
loop_
_entity_poly.entity_id
_entity_poly.type
_entity_poly.pdbx_seq_one_letter_code
_entity_poly.pdbx_strand_id
1 'polypeptide(L)'
;MKNVQIGDSYLNFDGNNDYISIDAYGELSEVTFEIECFVNSFDEHTSVIGNFNHSLNKGLNIIPNKPDRVQIYHGDGVSDYNATNSRTYIYTTVQSKKWMHLAISYRNNTITIFKDGEIIGVLNKTVDLTNLSVIIGRWASTYSGYYFDGYLTNARMWNVARTQQEIQETMWQKLSGSEANLIGNWLMNEGVGEVINDNTSNNKIGTLHGPTWKKSQLDEISIWDGNKYRKVRGFIVNSTGELVEFYRPVTNHTNFTTHSGMALHATQTLTKSEMNTGFAVLSVANAAGFFIGQEISINDGDHSEVVRIIDINGNELTITPLQNAYKRNAIVGRSIAEVNDKLSFKSRITYSVSII
;
A
#
# COMPACT_ATOMS: atom_id res chain seq x y z
N MET A 1 6.00 -8.60 2.19
CA MET A 1 5.37 -7.28 2.36
C MET A 1 4.19 -7.48 3.30
N LYS A 2 4.08 -6.68 4.36
CA LYS A 2 2.99 -6.77 5.36
C LYS A 2 1.73 -6.10 4.79
N ASN A 3 0.60 -6.61 5.25
CA ASN A 3 -0.69 -6.42 4.62
C ASN A 3 -1.17 -4.97 4.53
N VAL A 4 -1.30 -4.43 3.32
CA VAL A 4 -1.78 -3.07 3.03
C VAL A 4 -3.30 -3.05 3.06
N GLN A 5 -3.87 -2.52 4.15
CA GLN A 5 -5.31 -2.33 4.25
C GLN A 5 -5.75 -1.02 3.58
N ILE A 6 -5.84 -1.00 2.25
CA ILE A 6 -6.50 0.11 1.54
C ILE A 6 -7.99 0.10 1.95
N GLY A 7 -8.50 1.24 2.41
CA GLY A 7 -9.92 1.40 2.75
C GLY A 7 -10.86 1.06 1.57
N ASP A 8 -12.12 0.74 1.86
CA ASP A 8 -13.16 0.47 0.85
C ASP A 8 -13.36 1.65 -0.15
N SER A 9 -12.84 2.84 0.19
CA SER A 9 -12.68 4.02 -0.68
C SER A 9 -11.39 4.76 -0.33
N TYR A 10 -11.00 5.69 -1.21
CA TYR A 10 -9.92 6.66 -1.02
C TYR A 10 -10.33 7.97 -1.72
N LEU A 11 -9.59 9.05 -1.47
CA LEU A 11 -9.84 10.35 -2.10
C LEU A 11 -8.92 10.58 -3.28
N ASN A 12 -9.49 11.04 -4.41
CA ASN A 12 -8.77 11.48 -5.58
C ASN A 12 -8.60 12.99 -5.56
N PHE A 13 -7.36 13.42 -5.66
CA PHE A 13 -6.95 14.80 -5.84
C PHE A 13 -6.43 14.95 -7.26
N ASP A 14 -6.92 15.95 -7.99
CA ASP A 14 -6.67 16.11 -9.42
C ASP A 14 -5.51 17.06 -9.77
N GLY A 15 -4.75 17.52 -8.77
CA GLY A 15 -3.68 18.50 -8.92
C GLY A 15 -4.15 19.95 -9.01
N ASN A 16 -5.45 20.23 -8.92
CA ASN A 16 -6.03 21.56 -9.06
C ASN A 16 -7.01 21.85 -7.93
N ASN A 17 -6.72 22.84 -7.09
CA ASN A 17 -7.62 23.35 -6.04
C ASN A 17 -8.10 22.35 -4.97
N ASP A 18 -7.81 21.06 -5.11
CA ASP A 18 -8.21 20.00 -4.18
C ASP A 18 -7.39 20.01 -2.89
N TYR A 19 -8.05 20.08 -1.74
CA TYR A 19 -7.43 19.90 -0.42
C TYR A 19 -8.45 19.52 0.66
N ILE A 20 -7.94 19.16 1.83
CA ILE A 20 -8.75 18.97 3.05
C ILE A 20 -8.23 19.91 4.13
N SER A 21 -9.16 20.54 4.85
CA SER A 21 -8.85 21.35 6.02
C SER A 21 -9.44 20.74 7.29
N ILE A 22 -8.62 20.66 8.33
CA ILE A 22 -8.98 20.17 9.66
C ILE A 22 -8.59 21.23 10.69
N ASP A 23 -9.47 21.46 11.66
CA ASP A 23 -9.26 22.45 12.72
C ASP A 23 -8.02 22.17 13.57
N ALA A 24 -7.46 23.24 14.14
CA ALA A 24 -6.28 23.15 14.98
C ALA A 24 -6.51 22.31 16.26
N TYR A 25 -5.42 21.74 16.78
CA TYR A 25 -5.38 20.93 18.00
C TYR A 25 -4.91 21.72 19.24
N GLY A 26 -4.73 23.04 19.12
CA GLY A 26 -4.18 23.87 20.20
C GLY A 26 -2.67 23.71 20.33
N GLU A 27 -2.18 23.59 21.57
CA GLU A 27 -0.76 23.48 21.90
C GLU A 27 -0.25 22.05 21.70
N LEU A 28 0.86 21.88 20.95
CA LEU A 28 1.53 20.61 20.74
C LEU A 28 3.04 20.79 20.94
N SER A 29 3.65 19.93 21.77
CA SER A 29 5.12 19.90 21.97
C SER A 29 5.80 18.86 21.09
N GLU A 30 5.06 17.85 20.66
CA GLU A 30 5.51 16.79 19.77
C GLU A 30 4.33 16.29 18.93
N VAL A 31 4.63 15.73 17.77
CA VAL A 31 3.61 15.24 16.83
C VAL A 31 4.18 14.17 15.91
N THR A 32 3.33 13.28 15.42
CA THR A 32 3.57 12.48 14.22
C THR A 32 2.40 12.65 13.26
N PHE A 33 2.69 13.01 12.00
CA PHE A 33 1.76 12.89 10.89
C PHE A 33 2.09 11.64 10.08
N GLU A 34 1.07 10.87 9.69
CA GLU A 34 1.18 9.71 8.82
C GLU A 34 0.12 9.78 7.73
N ILE A 35 0.46 9.31 6.53
CA ILE A 35 -0.51 9.16 5.45
C ILE A 35 -0.06 8.08 4.46
N GLU A 36 -1.03 7.38 3.89
CA GLU A 36 -0.81 6.52 2.74
C GLU A 36 -1.14 7.31 1.47
N CYS A 37 -0.20 7.36 0.53
CA CYS A 37 -0.36 8.14 -0.68
C CYS A 37 0.04 7.37 -1.94
N PHE A 38 -0.65 7.68 -3.04
CA PHE A 38 -0.35 7.23 -4.39
C PHE A 38 -0.18 8.47 -5.26
N VAL A 39 1.05 8.72 -5.71
CA VAL A 39 1.37 9.96 -6.45
C VAL A 39 1.18 9.73 -7.94
N ASN A 40 0.27 10.44 -8.60
CA ASN A 40 0.10 10.36 -10.06
C ASN A 40 1.20 11.13 -10.78
N SER A 41 1.41 12.38 -10.37
CA SER A 41 2.44 13.28 -10.88
C SER A 41 3.07 14.07 -9.73
N PHE A 42 4.31 14.49 -9.95
CA PHE A 42 5.07 15.26 -8.97
C PHE A 42 4.96 16.75 -9.27
N ASP A 43 4.69 17.54 -8.24
CA ASP A 43 4.83 18.99 -8.27
C ASP A 43 5.63 19.42 -7.04
N GLU A 44 6.46 20.46 -7.22
CA GLU A 44 7.50 20.81 -6.27
C GLU A 44 6.97 21.27 -4.90
N HIS A 45 5.68 21.52 -4.75
CA HIS A 45 5.12 22.09 -3.52
C HIS A 45 3.87 21.34 -3.00
N THR A 46 3.64 20.09 -3.41
CA THR A 46 2.37 19.39 -3.10
C THR A 46 2.44 18.53 -1.85
N SER A 47 2.05 19.10 -0.71
CA SER A 47 2.04 18.34 0.55
C SER A 47 0.92 17.32 0.59
N VAL A 48 1.25 16.13 1.10
CA VAL A 48 0.27 15.09 1.37
C VAL A 48 -0.36 15.26 2.74
N ILE A 49 0.39 15.74 3.75
CA ILE A 49 -0.12 16.04 5.09
C ILE A 49 0.83 16.95 5.88
N GLY A 50 0.24 17.78 6.73
CA GLY A 50 0.88 18.41 7.88
C GLY A 50 0.16 19.69 8.30
N ASN A 51 0.84 20.59 9.00
CA ASN A 51 0.27 21.82 9.55
C ASN A 51 1.05 23.08 9.22
N PHE A 52 1.89 23.05 8.16
CA PHE A 52 2.71 24.20 7.80
C PHE A 52 1.87 25.44 7.42
N ASN A 53 2.21 26.58 8.01
CA ASN A 53 1.68 27.90 7.71
C ASN A 53 2.80 28.78 7.17
N HIS A 54 2.71 29.11 5.89
CA HIS A 54 3.73 29.89 5.19
C HIS A 54 3.81 31.33 5.72
N SER A 55 2.68 31.97 5.96
CA SER A 55 2.62 33.38 6.41
C SER A 55 3.24 33.59 7.78
N LEU A 56 3.15 32.58 8.64
CA LEU A 56 3.77 32.58 9.97
C LEU A 56 5.14 31.90 9.98
N ASN A 57 5.59 31.31 8.86
CA ASN A 57 6.74 30.41 8.79
C ASN A 57 6.77 29.41 9.95
N LYS A 58 5.71 28.62 10.07
CA LYS A 58 5.42 27.83 11.27
C LYS A 58 4.89 26.44 10.93
N GLY A 59 5.18 25.44 11.76
CA GLY A 59 4.69 24.06 11.58
C GLY A 59 5.58 23.20 10.70
N LEU A 60 5.06 22.06 10.25
CA LEU A 60 5.77 21.14 9.37
C LEU A 60 4.85 20.54 8.30
N ASN A 61 5.43 20.21 7.15
CA ASN A 61 4.76 19.47 6.07
C ASN A 61 5.73 18.48 5.41
N ILE A 62 5.19 17.36 4.91
CA ILE A 62 5.91 16.39 4.09
C ILE A 62 5.37 16.38 2.65
N ILE A 63 6.29 16.37 1.66
CA ILE A 63 5.99 16.52 0.23
C ILE A 63 6.73 15.45 -0.57
N PRO A 64 6.05 14.54 -1.28
CA PRO A 64 6.66 13.74 -2.33
C PRO A 64 6.99 14.67 -3.51
N ASN A 65 8.23 15.18 -3.57
CA ASN A 65 8.59 16.31 -4.44
C ASN A 65 9.01 15.89 -5.84
N LYS A 66 9.83 14.84 -5.97
CA LYS A 66 10.31 14.28 -7.24
C LYS A 66 10.56 12.78 -7.09
N PRO A 67 10.77 12.04 -8.20
CA PRO A 67 11.02 10.59 -8.14
C PRO A 67 12.19 10.16 -7.24
N ASP A 68 13.11 11.07 -6.93
CA ASP A 68 14.34 10.84 -6.19
C ASP A 68 14.41 11.55 -4.83
N ARG A 69 13.35 12.24 -4.39
CA ARG A 69 13.35 12.92 -3.10
C ARG A 69 11.99 13.27 -2.53
N VAL A 70 11.98 13.36 -1.20
CA VAL A 70 10.94 13.99 -0.39
C VAL A 70 11.42 15.38 0.03
N GLN A 71 10.53 16.35 0.14
CA GLN A 71 10.82 17.67 0.66
C GLN A 71 10.07 17.92 1.96
N ILE A 72 10.77 18.49 2.93
CA ILE A 72 10.23 18.86 4.23
C ILE A 72 10.19 20.37 4.33
N TYR A 73 9.01 20.91 4.67
CA TYR A 73 8.87 22.28 5.15
C TYR A 73 8.81 22.27 6.66
N HIS A 74 9.48 23.22 7.29
CA HIS A 74 9.53 23.39 8.74
C HIS A 74 9.65 24.88 9.07
N GLY A 75 9.07 25.30 10.19
CA GLY A 75 9.04 26.72 10.56
C GLY A 75 8.97 26.93 12.06
N ASP A 76 9.73 27.92 12.54
CA ASP A 76 9.91 28.26 13.96
C ASP A 76 8.91 29.32 14.46
N GLY A 77 8.11 29.93 13.57
CA GLY A 77 7.16 30.98 13.95
C GLY A 77 7.77 32.35 14.25
N VAL A 78 9.10 32.49 14.15
CA VAL A 78 9.84 33.69 14.57
C VAL A 78 10.60 34.31 13.40
N SER A 79 11.21 33.48 12.58
CA SER A 79 12.07 33.93 11.50
C SER A 79 11.27 34.13 10.20
N ASP A 80 11.65 35.10 9.38
CA ASP A 80 11.04 35.26 8.06
C ASP A 80 11.32 34.05 7.18
N TYR A 81 10.29 33.50 6.53
CA TYR A 81 10.41 32.34 5.63
C TYR A 81 11.49 32.53 4.55
N ASN A 82 11.60 33.74 3.98
CA ASN A 82 12.59 34.06 2.95
C ASN A 82 14.01 34.20 3.49
N ALA A 83 14.17 34.43 4.80
CA ALA A 83 15.45 34.54 5.48
C ALA A 83 15.94 33.20 6.02
N THR A 84 15.07 32.20 6.14
CA THR A 84 15.39 30.87 6.67
C THR A 84 15.45 29.78 5.62
N ASN A 85 16.30 28.78 5.88
CA ASN A 85 16.27 27.53 5.12
C ASN A 85 15.12 26.63 5.63
N SER A 86 13.87 27.13 5.54
CA SER A 86 12.62 26.48 5.96
C SER A 86 12.19 25.32 5.07
N ARG A 87 13.09 24.86 4.19
CA ARG A 87 12.91 23.71 3.32
C ARG A 87 14.13 22.82 3.36
N THR A 88 13.95 21.51 3.29
CA THR A 88 15.05 20.55 3.23
C THR A 88 14.67 19.37 2.35
N TYR A 89 15.60 18.93 1.49
CA TYR A 89 15.41 17.77 0.62
C TYR A 89 16.03 16.53 1.26
N ILE A 90 15.29 15.43 1.22
CA ILE A 90 15.73 14.10 1.64
C ILE A 90 15.72 13.21 0.41
N TYR A 91 16.90 12.77 -0.03
CA TYR A 91 17.03 11.93 -1.22
C TYR A 91 16.61 10.49 -0.91
N THR A 92 15.59 10.01 -1.61
CA THR A 92 15.06 8.66 -1.52
C THR A 92 14.17 8.40 -2.73
N THR A 93 14.05 7.14 -3.16
CA THR A 93 13.18 6.83 -4.29
C THR A 93 11.71 6.97 -3.90
N VAL A 94 10.98 7.83 -4.61
CA VAL A 94 9.54 8.05 -4.50
C VAL A 94 8.93 7.69 -5.85
N GLN A 95 8.46 6.45 -6.03
CA GLN A 95 7.93 6.05 -7.34
C GLN A 95 6.52 6.60 -7.53
N SER A 96 6.28 7.31 -8.64
CA SER A 96 4.92 7.64 -9.05
C SER A 96 4.14 6.36 -9.37
N LYS A 97 2.82 6.43 -9.25
CA LYS A 97 1.87 5.37 -9.55
C LYS A 97 2.03 4.12 -8.69
N LYS A 98 2.49 4.30 -7.45
CA LYS A 98 2.55 3.27 -6.42
C LYS A 98 2.12 3.83 -5.08
N TRP A 99 1.44 2.99 -4.30
CA TRP A 99 1.15 3.28 -2.91
C TRP A 99 2.43 3.27 -2.09
N MET A 100 2.54 4.23 -1.19
CA MET A 100 3.60 4.30 -0.18
C MET A 100 3.04 4.88 1.10
N HIS A 101 3.73 4.61 2.20
CA HIS A 101 3.46 5.26 3.49
C HIS A 101 4.51 6.36 3.72
N LEU A 102 4.04 7.56 4.04
CA LEU A 102 4.90 8.67 4.44
C LEU A 102 4.55 9.11 5.86
N ALA A 103 5.57 9.33 6.66
CA ALA A 103 5.40 9.90 7.99
C ALA A 103 6.48 10.93 8.32
N ILE A 104 6.11 11.87 9.17
CA ILE A 104 7.01 12.87 9.73
C ILE A 104 6.69 13.05 11.20
N SER A 105 7.70 12.89 12.06
CA SER A 105 7.58 13.11 13.50
C SER A 105 8.44 14.28 13.95
N TYR A 106 8.02 14.95 15.01
CA TYR A 106 8.78 16.03 15.63
C TYR A 106 8.77 15.91 17.15
N ARG A 107 9.95 15.96 17.77
CA ARG A 107 10.14 16.05 19.22
C ARG A 107 11.48 16.69 19.53
N ASN A 108 11.52 17.63 20.48
CA ASN A 108 12.76 18.23 21.00
C ASN A 108 13.73 18.74 19.91
N ASN A 109 13.22 19.53 18.95
CA ASN A 109 13.97 20.02 17.78
C ASN A 109 14.45 18.94 16.79
N THR A 110 14.01 17.69 16.93
CA THR A 110 14.33 16.61 16.02
C THR A 110 13.13 16.29 15.15
N ILE A 111 13.27 16.48 13.84
CA ILE A 111 12.33 15.99 12.83
C ILE A 111 12.85 14.64 12.31
N THR A 112 12.05 13.60 12.38
CA THR A 112 12.36 12.29 11.77
C THR A 112 11.40 12.04 10.61
N ILE A 113 11.94 11.63 9.48
CA ILE A 113 11.20 11.40 8.24
C ILE A 113 11.21 9.91 7.94
N PHE A 114 10.05 9.37 7.64
CA PHE A 114 9.87 7.96 7.34
C PHE A 114 9.22 7.75 5.97
N LYS A 115 9.66 6.69 5.28
CA LYS A 115 9.01 6.16 4.08
C LYS A 115 8.90 4.65 4.20
N ASP A 116 7.70 4.13 4.01
CA ASP A 116 7.38 2.69 4.12
C ASP A 116 7.88 2.07 5.44
N GLY A 117 7.80 2.85 6.53
CA GLY A 117 8.25 2.46 7.86
C GLY A 117 9.77 2.54 8.08
N GLU A 118 10.57 2.94 7.09
CA GLU A 118 12.02 3.14 7.24
C GLU A 118 12.37 4.60 7.47
N ILE A 119 13.34 4.88 8.36
CA ILE A 119 13.89 6.23 8.54
C ILE A 119 14.70 6.60 7.31
N ILE A 120 14.30 7.67 6.63
CA ILE A 120 15.00 8.21 5.45
C ILE A 120 15.74 9.51 5.74
N GLY A 121 15.47 10.16 6.88
CA GLY A 121 16.15 11.39 7.25
C GLY A 121 15.87 11.82 8.69
N VAL A 122 16.84 12.53 9.28
CA VAL A 122 16.73 13.16 10.59
C VAL A 122 17.28 14.58 10.48
N LEU A 123 16.49 15.57 10.90
CA LEU A 123 16.85 16.99 10.85
C LEU A 123 16.81 17.58 12.25
N ASN A 124 17.78 18.45 12.56
CA ASN A 124 17.79 19.25 13.78
C ASN A 124 17.29 20.66 13.45
N LYS A 125 16.00 20.91 13.70
CA LYS A 125 15.29 22.14 13.36
C LYS A 125 14.30 22.47 14.45
N THR A 126 14.20 23.73 14.82
CA THR A 126 13.14 24.21 15.69
C THR A 126 11.85 24.36 14.88
N VAL A 127 10.77 23.80 15.41
CA VAL A 127 9.43 23.90 14.84
C VAL A 127 8.46 24.37 15.91
N ASP A 128 7.66 25.38 15.58
CA ASP A 128 6.52 25.78 16.39
C ASP A 128 5.25 25.12 15.82
N LEU A 129 4.57 24.31 16.62
CA LEU A 129 3.38 23.55 16.24
C LEU A 129 2.06 24.21 16.69
N THR A 130 2.17 25.32 17.40
CA THR A 130 1.10 25.85 18.23
C THR A 130 -0.07 26.38 17.40
N ASN A 131 -1.27 25.86 17.65
CA ASN A 131 -2.54 26.34 17.10
C ASN A 131 -2.57 26.42 15.56
N LEU A 132 -2.09 25.37 14.90
CA LEU A 132 -2.10 25.26 13.44
C LEU A 132 -3.15 24.25 12.97
N SER A 133 -3.94 24.66 11.97
CA SER A 133 -4.82 23.74 11.23
C SER A 133 -4.01 22.70 10.48
N VAL A 134 -4.56 21.49 10.37
CA VAL A 134 -3.98 20.43 9.54
C VAL A 134 -4.53 20.55 8.12
N ILE A 135 -3.63 20.45 7.14
CA ILE A 135 -3.92 20.50 5.72
C ILE A 135 -3.43 19.21 5.08
N ILE A 136 -4.27 18.62 4.23
CA ILE A 136 -3.98 17.43 3.43
C ILE A 136 -4.17 17.81 1.96
N GLY A 137 -3.23 17.45 1.11
CA GLY A 137 -3.29 17.67 -0.34
C GLY A 137 -2.91 19.08 -0.83
N ARG A 138 -2.43 19.98 0.03
CA ARG A 138 -2.00 21.34 -0.34
C ARG A 138 -0.77 21.80 0.42
N TRP A 139 0.07 22.61 -0.24
CA TRP A 139 1.36 23.06 0.31
C TRP A 139 1.31 23.66 1.72
N ALA A 140 0.38 24.56 1.98
CA ALA A 140 0.29 25.29 3.24
C ALA A 140 -1.15 25.77 3.49
N SER A 141 -1.45 26.13 4.74
CA SER A 141 -2.77 26.63 5.13
C SER A 141 -3.15 27.98 4.49
N THR A 142 -2.18 28.86 4.22
CA THR A 142 -2.43 30.23 3.74
C THR A 142 -2.11 30.46 2.26
N TYR A 143 -1.83 29.40 1.49
CA TYR A 143 -1.39 29.53 0.10
C TYR A 143 -2.32 28.79 -0.87
N SER A 144 -2.66 29.46 -1.98
CA SER A 144 -3.44 28.91 -3.09
C SER A 144 -2.54 28.78 -4.32
N GLY A 145 -2.21 27.55 -4.74
CA GLY A 145 -1.45 27.36 -5.97
C GLY A 145 -0.77 26.00 -6.14
N TYR A 146 -0.64 25.21 -5.07
CA TYR A 146 0.09 23.95 -5.11
C TYR A 146 -0.73 22.84 -4.47
N TYR A 147 -1.24 21.93 -5.31
CA TYR A 147 -2.23 20.91 -4.94
C TYR A 147 -1.77 19.54 -5.39
N PHE A 148 -1.97 18.55 -4.53
CA PHE A 148 -1.57 17.17 -4.76
C PHE A 148 -2.33 16.55 -5.94
N ASP A 149 -1.63 15.77 -6.78
CA ASP A 149 -2.23 14.94 -7.83
C ASP A 149 -1.99 13.47 -7.50
N GLY A 150 -3.05 12.78 -7.11
CA GLY A 150 -2.95 11.40 -6.67
C GLY A 150 -4.12 10.93 -5.81
N TYR A 151 -3.86 9.83 -5.10
CA TYR A 151 -4.81 9.26 -4.15
C TYR A 151 -4.25 9.30 -2.74
N LEU A 152 -5.11 9.63 -1.77
CA LEU A 152 -4.77 9.63 -0.34
C LEU A 152 -5.76 8.75 0.43
N THR A 153 -5.25 8.07 1.46
CA THR A 153 -6.04 7.26 2.40
C THR A 153 -5.33 7.20 3.76
N ASN A 154 -6.05 6.75 4.79
CA ASN A 154 -5.49 6.41 6.11
C ASN A 154 -4.57 7.49 6.71
N ALA A 155 -5.01 8.75 6.70
CA ALA A 155 -4.27 9.84 7.35
C ALA A 155 -4.41 9.76 8.87
N ARG A 156 -3.32 9.99 9.59
CA ARG A 156 -3.28 9.94 11.05
C ARG A 156 -2.46 11.07 11.62
N MET A 157 -2.83 11.48 12.83
CA MET A 157 -2.09 12.44 13.63
C MET A 157 -2.00 11.94 15.07
N TRP A 158 -0.78 11.95 15.61
CA TRP A 158 -0.48 11.55 16.97
C TRP A 158 0.11 12.72 17.75
N ASN A 159 -0.21 12.87 19.03
CA ASN A 159 0.39 13.88 19.92
C ASN A 159 1.68 13.36 20.61
N VAL A 160 2.38 12.44 19.96
CA VAL A 160 3.67 11.88 20.35
C VAL A 160 4.55 11.73 19.11
N ALA A 161 5.86 11.91 19.24
CA ALA A 161 6.78 11.50 18.18
C ALA A 161 6.99 9.99 18.21
N ARG A 162 6.29 9.29 17.31
CA ARG A 162 6.36 7.84 17.16
C ARG A 162 7.74 7.36 16.69
N THR A 163 8.13 6.20 17.20
CA THR A 163 9.33 5.47 16.80
C THR A 163 9.13 4.74 15.47
N GLN A 164 10.24 4.33 14.85
CA GLN A 164 10.22 3.52 13.64
C GLN A 164 9.42 2.22 13.82
N GLN A 165 9.64 1.52 14.94
CA GLN A 165 8.96 0.25 15.23
C GLN A 165 7.44 0.45 15.34
N GLU A 166 6.99 1.44 16.09
CA GLU A 166 5.56 1.74 16.24
C GLU A 166 4.93 2.03 14.86
N ILE A 167 5.59 2.84 14.03
CA ILE A 167 5.13 3.11 12.65
C ILE A 167 5.05 1.81 11.84
N GLN A 168 6.10 0.98 11.82
CA GLN A 168 6.12 -0.29 11.08
C GLN A 168 5.02 -1.28 11.53
N GLU A 169 4.65 -1.26 12.81
CA GLU A 169 3.60 -2.12 13.36
C GLU A 169 2.21 -1.76 12.85
N THR A 170 1.97 -0.47 12.55
CA THR A 170 0.62 0.07 12.34
C THR A 170 0.41 0.75 11.00
N MET A 171 1.47 1.06 10.24
CA MET A 171 1.41 1.90 9.03
C MET A 171 0.34 1.44 8.06
N TRP A 172 0.22 0.13 7.87
CA TRP A 172 -0.70 -0.51 6.92
C TRP A 172 -1.99 -1.06 7.53
N GLN A 173 -2.25 -0.78 8.80
CA GLN A 173 -3.41 -1.31 9.51
C GLN A 173 -4.56 -0.29 9.56
N LYS A 174 -5.80 -0.79 9.50
CA LYS A 174 -6.95 0.02 9.87
C LYS A 174 -7.00 0.17 11.39
N LEU A 175 -6.70 1.37 11.88
CA LEU A 175 -6.73 1.67 13.32
C LEU A 175 -8.15 1.93 13.81
N SER A 176 -8.40 1.53 15.07
CA SER A 176 -9.69 1.63 15.73
C SER A 176 -10.06 3.06 16.13
N GLY A 177 -9.08 3.96 16.25
CA GLY A 177 -9.25 5.31 16.78
C GLY A 177 -9.11 5.41 18.31
N SER A 178 -8.89 4.28 18.99
CA SER A 178 -8.75 4.19 20.46
C SER A 178 -7.30 4.01 20.93
N GLU A 179 -6.35 4.03 19.99
CA GLU A 179 -4.93 3.87 20.26
C GLU A 179 -4.42 5.05 21.11
N ALA A 180 -3.55 4.75 22.09
CA ALA A 180 -2.98 5.78 22.94
C ALA A 180 -2.24 6.83 22.10
N ASN A 181 -2.44 8.10 22.42
CA ASN A 181 -1.83 9.27 21.75
C ASN A 181 -2.27 9.49 20.29
N LEU A 182 -3.21 8.70 19.75
CA LEU A 182 -3.82 8.98 18.45
C LEU A 182 -4.86 10.08 18.63
N ILE A 183 -4.61 11.25 18.02
CA ILE A 183 -5.47 12.42 18.17
C ILE A 183 -6.32 12.72 16.94
N GLY A 184 -5.94 12.19 15.77
CA GLY A 184 -6.77 12.21 14.57
C GLY A 184 -6.57 10.93 13.76
N ASN A 185 -7.67 10.32 13.34
CA ASN A 185 -7.66 9.08 12.55
C ASN A 185 -8.68 9.17 11.41
N TRP A 186 -8.22 9.58 10.23
CA TRP A 186 -9.05 9.74 9.04
C TRP A 186 -8.83 8.61 8.05
N LEU A 187 -9.73 7.64 8.11
CA LEU A 187 -9.67 6.43 7.29
C LEU A 187 -9.95 6.70 5.81
N MET A 188 -10.67 7.79 5.48
CA MET A 188 -11.10 8.14 4.12
C MET A 188 -11.90 7.01 3.45
N ASN A 189 -12.78 6.36 4.22
CA ASN A 189 -13.57 5.21 3.78
C ASN A 189 -15.08 5.48 3.69
N GLU A 190 -15.50 6.76 3.71
CA GLU A 190 -16.90 7.18 3.64
C GLU A 190 -17.52 6.93 2.26
N GLY A 191 -16.73 7.12 1.20
CA GLY A 191 -17.12 6.86 -0.19
C GLY A 191 -18.11 7.84 -0.80
N VAL A 192 -18.65 8.78 -0.02
CA VAL A 192 -19.56 9.87 -0.44
C VAL A 192 -19.49 11.03 0.57
N GLY A 193 -20.01 12.19 0.18
CA GLY A 193 -20.13 13.37 1.04
C GLY A 193 -18.96 14.35 0.92
N GLU A 194 -18.95 15.37 1.77
CA GLU A 194 -18.03 16.51 1.71
C GLU A 194 -17.07 16.56 2.92
N VAL A 195 -16.98 15.47 3.69
CA VAL A 195 -16.14 15.41 4.89
C VAL A 195 -15.43 14.06 5.04
N ILE A 196 -14.29 14.07 5.72
CA ILE A 196 -13.65 12.88 6.31
C ILE A 196 -13.90 12.88 7.81
N ASN A 197 -14.42 11.79 8.34
CA ASN A 197 -14.67 11.66 9.76
C ASN A 197 -13.39 11.28 10.49
N ASP A 198 -13.21 11.85 11.68
CA ASP A 198 -12.20 11.42 12.63
C ASP A 198 -12.76 10.26 13.44
N ASN A 199 -12.10 9.10 13.35
CA ASN A 199 -12.51 7.88 14.04
C ASN A 199 -12.04 7.85 15.51
N THR A 200 -11.34 8.91 15.99
CA THR A 200 -11.04 9.09 17.41
C THR A 200 -12.19 9.76 18.17
N SER A 201 -12.11 9.81 19.50
CA SER A 201 -13.03 10.59 20.34
C SER A 201 -12.91 12.11 20.19
N ASN A 202 -11.89 12.62 19.48
CA ASN A 202 -11.69 14.06 19.33
C ASN A 202 -12.62 14.69 18.29
N ASN A 203 -13.20 13.89 17.39
CA ASN A 203 -14.16 14.31 16.37
C ASN A 203 -13.66 15.49 15.51
N LYS A 204 -12.38 15.50 15.13
CA LYS A 204 -11.78 16.53 14.28
C LYS A 204 -12.10 16.27 12.81
N ILE A 205 -13.32 16.59 12.41
CA ILE A 205 -13.83 16.38 11.05
C ILE A 205 -13.00 17.21 10.05
N GLY A 206 -12.55 16.59 8.97
CA GLY A 206 -11.90 17.27 7.86
C GLY A 206 -12.90 17.66 6.78
N THR A 207 -12.89 18.92 6.35
CA THR A 207 -13.75 19.42 5.26
C THR A 207 -13.05 19.26 3.92
N LEU A 208 -13.73 18.63 2.95
CA LEU A 208 -13.24 18.45 1.59
C LEU A 208 -13.47 19.72 0.77
N HIS A 209 -12.45 20.18 0.06
CA HIS A 209 -12.52 21.29 -0.88
C HIS A 209 -12.12 20.79 -2.27
N GLY A 210 -13.05 20.16 -2.99
CA GLY A 210 -12.80 19.64 -4.34
C GLY A 210 -12.53 18.12 -4.50
N PRO A 211 -11.75 17.43 -3.64
CA PRO A 211 -11.35 16.06 -3.92
C PRO A 211 -12.55 15.13 -3.98
N THR A 212 -12.50 14.16 -4.88
CA THR A 212 -13.62 13.27 -5.17
C THR A 212 -13.40 11.89 -4.58
N TRP A 213 -14.49 11.28 -4.10
CA TRP A 213 -14.46 9.89 -3.65
C TRP A 213 -14.20 8.96 -4.82
N LYS A 214 -13.17 8.12 -4.67
CA LYS A 214 -13.02 6.91 -5.46
C LYS A 214 -13.34 5.76 -4.54
N LYS A 215 -14.28 4.91 -4.97
CA LYS A 215 -14.34 3.59 -4.39
C LYS A 215 -13.04 2.92 -4.73
N SER A 216 -12.43 2.25 -3.76
CA SER A 216 -11.48 1.22 -4.09
C SER A 216 -12.25 0.34 -5.06
N GLN A 217 -11.83 0.32 -6.33
CA GLN A 217 -12.25 -0.76 -7.19
C GLN A 217 -11.60 -1.97 -6.54
N LEU A 218 -12.31 -2.54 -5.57
CA LEU A 218 -12.17 -3.93 -5.24
C LEU A 218 -12.33 -4.60 -6.59
N ASP A 219 -11.22 -5.05 -7.17
CA ASP A 219 -11.28 -5.77 -8.43
C ASP A 219 -12.30 -6.89 -8.22
N GLU A 220 -13.40 -6.85 -8.99
CA GLU A 220 -14.44 -7.88 -8.91
C GLU A 220 -13.89 -9.12 -9.62
N ILE A 221 -13.37 -10.07 -8.84
CA ILE A 221 -13.03 -11.38 -9.39
C ILE A 221 -14.28 -12.25 -9.35
N SER A 222 -14.62 -12.84 -10.50
CA SER A 222 -15.69 -13.83 -10.59
C SER A 222 -15.14 -15.21 -10.24
N ILE A 223 -15.56 -15.76 -9.10
CA ILE A 223 -15.16 -17.08 -8.61
C ILE A 223 -16.24 -18.09 -8.98
N TRP A 224 -15.85 -19.19 -9.61
CA TRP A 224 -16.77 -20.31 -9.91
C TRP A 224 -16.98 -21.16 -8.66
N ASP A 225 -18.23 -21.37 -8.25
CA ASP A 225 -18.58 -22.19 -7.07
C ASP A 225 -18.93 -23.65 -7.38
N GLY A 226 -18.77 -24.07 -8.64
CA GLY A 226 -19.23 -25.36 -9.15
C GLY A 226 -20.52 -25.30 -9.97
N ASN A 227 -21.34 -24.25 -9.85
CA ASN A 227 -22.62 -24.08 -10.55
C ASN A 227 -22.85 -22.68 -11.15
N LYS A 228 -22.31 -21.62 -10.54
CA LYS A 228 -22.42 -20.24 -11.03
C LYS A 228 -21.17 -19.42 -10.68
N TYR A 229 -20.91 -18.41 -11.51
CA TYR A 229 -19.93 -17.38 -11.17
C TYR A 229 -20.49 -16.49 -10.06
N ARG A 230 -19.73 -16.38 -8.96
CA ARG A 230 -20.00 -15.47 -7.85
C ARG A 230 -18.97 -14.36 -7.87
N LYS A 231 -19.44 -13.11 -7.86
CA LYS A 231 -18.57 -11.95 -7.72
C LYS A 231 -18.04 -11.87 -6.29
N VAL A 232 -16.72 -11.84 -6.15
CA VAL A 232 -16.05 -11.62 -4.88
C VAL A 232 -15.30 -10.31 -4.95
N ARG A 233 -15.43 -9.52 -3.89
CA ARG A 233 -14.81 -8.19 -3.72
C ARG A 233 -13.81 -8.30 -2.57
N GLY A 234 -12.71 -7.53 -2.62
CA GLY A 234 -11.74 -7.48 -1.51
C GLY A 234 -10.31 -7.86 -1.88
N PHE A 235 -9.90 -7.67 -3.13
CA PHE A 235 -8.56 -8.01 -3.63
C PHE A 235 -7.79 -6.74 -3.99
N ILE A 236 -6.50 -6.73 -3.70
CA ILE A 236 -5.55 -5.77 -4.25
C ILE A 236 -4.80 -6.48 -5.37
N VAL A 237 -4.78 -5.89 -6.55
CA VAL A 237 -4.02 -6.38 -7.68
C VAL A 237 -2.94 -5.35 -8.01
N ASN A 238 -1.69 -5.77 -8.18
CA ASN A 238 -0.62 -4.85 -8.55
C ASN A 238 -0.79 -4.36 -10.00
N SER A 239 0.03 -3.40 -10.42
CA SER A 239 0.01 -2.82 -11.77
C SER A 239 0.27 -3.81 -12.90
N THR A 240 0.65 -5.06 -12.60
CA THR A 240 0.88 -6.15 -13.55
C THR A 240 -0.24 -7.19 -13.56
N GLY A 241 -1.31 -6.99 -12.78
CA GLY A 241 -2.44 -7.91 -12.73
C GLY A 241 -2.27 -9.07 -11.74
N GLU A 242 -1.29 -9.03 -10.84
CA GLU A 242 -1.06 -10.08 -9.84
C GLU A 242 -1.75 -9.74 -8.50
N LEU A 243 -2.43 -10.73 -7.91
CA LEU A 243 -3.08 -10.64 -6.61
C LEU A 243 -2.04 -10.43 -5.49
N VAL A 244 -2.19 -9.36 -4.73
CA VAL A 244 -1.27 -8.95 -3.66
C VAL A 244 -1.81 -9.34 -2.29
N GLU A 245 -3.13 -9.37 -2.08
CA GLU A 245 -3.70 -9.68 -0.75
C GLU A 245 -5.20 -10.01 -0.71
N PHE A 246 -5.62 -10.72 0.35
CA PHE A 246 -7.02 -11.03 0.67
C PHE A 246 -7.53 -10.22 1.85
N TYR A 247 -8.71 -9.61 1.72
CA TYR A 247 -9.31 -8.85 2.82
C TYR A 247 -10.49 -9.54 3.54
N ARG A 248 -11.11 -10.62 3.02
CA ARG A 248 -12.25 -11.30 3.69
C ARG A 248 -12.34 -12.83 3.40
N PRO A 249 -12.95 -13.62 4.32
CA PRO A 249 -12.88 -15.09 4.30
C PRO A 249 -13.67 -15.69 3.14
N VAL A 250 -13.08 -16.68 2.48
CA VAL A 250 -13.71 -17.48 1.42
C VAL A 250 -14.26 -18.77 2.05
N THR A 251 -15.55 -19.03 1.90
CA THR A 251 -16.16 -20.29 2.36
C THR A 251 -16.10 -21.36 1.27
N ASN A 252 -15.49 -22.50 1.63
CA ASN A 252 -15.68 -23.86 1.14
C ASN A 252 -15.58 -24.16 -0.38
N HIS A 253 -14.72 -25.15 -0.70
CA HIS A 253 -14.54 -25.83 -2.00
C HIS A 253 -13.89 -25.02 -3.14
N THR A 254 -12.97 -24.11 -2.84
CA THR A 254 -12.12 -23.50 -3.86
C THR A 254 -10.86 -24.33 -4.06
N ASN A 255 -10.88 -25.22 -5.05
CA ASN A 255 -9.68 -25.52 -5.82
C ASN A 255 -9.32 -24.25 -6.60
N PHE A 256 -8.11 -23.72 -6.42
CA PHE A 256 -7.62 -22.63 -7.28
C PHE A 256 -7.31 -23.20 -8.66
N THR A 257 -8.32 -23.27 -9.53
CA THR A 257 -8.13 -23.50 -10.96
C THR A 257 -8.84 -22.39 -11.73
N THR A 258 -8.08 -21.40 -12.20
CA THR A 258 -8.60 -20.50 -13.22
C THR A 258 -8.46 -21.18 -14.57
N HIS A 259 -9.56 -21.66 -15.15
CA HIS A 259 -9.64 -21.72 -16.61
C HIS A 259 -10.13 -20.35 -17.10
N SER A 260 -9.39 -19.82 -18.08
CA SER A 260 -9.72 -18.65 -18.89
C SER A 260 -9.70 -17.29 -18.18
N GLY A 261 -8.49 -16.79 -17.89
CA GLY A 261 -8.16 -15.44 -18.39
C GLY A 261 -7.99 -14.27 -17.41
N MET A 262 -7.64 -14.45 -16.14
CA MET A 262 -6.95 -13.39 -15.36
C MET A 262 -5.89 -13.98 -14.41
N ALA A 263 -4.77 -13.27 -14.31
CA ALA A 263 -3.47 -13.77 -13.91
C ALA A 263 -3.25 -13.87 -12.39
N LEU A 264 -2.87 -15.05 -11.91
CA LEU A 264 -1.65 -15.17 -11.10
C LEU A 264 -0.67 -15.99 -11.94
N HIS A 265 0.41 -15.33 -12.35
CA HIS A 265 1.45 -15.75 -13.30
C HIS A 265 1.13 -15.59 -14.79
N ALA A 266 1.65 -14.51 -15.36
CA ALA A 266 1.77 -14.26 -16.80
C ALA A 266 2.68 -15.26 -17.55
N THR A 267 3.06 -16.38 -16.92
CA THR A 267 3.98 -17.40 -17.44
C THR A 267 3.54 -18.79 -16.97
N GLN A 268 2.26 -19.15 -17.19
CA GLN A 268 1.82 -20.54 -17.08
C GLN A 268 1.94 -21.22 -18.43
N THR A 269 2.26 -22.51 -18.39
CA THR A 269 2.44 -23.32 -19.59
C THR A 269 1.97 -24.73 -19.34
N LEU A 270 1.77 -25.50 -20.41
CA LEU A 270 1.30 -26.87 -20.34
C LEU A 270 2.38 -27.82 -20.82
N THR A 271 2.48 -28.98 -20.17
CA THR A 271 3.33 -30.05 -20.67
C THR A 271 2.80 -30.59 -22.00
N LYS A 272 3.70 -30.81 -22.96
CA LYS A 272 3.33 -31.32 -24.29
C LYS A 272 3.10 -32.83 -24.30
N SER A 273 3.60 -33.54 -23.29
CA SER A 273 3.56 -34.99 -23.16
C SER A 273 3.33 -35.43 -21.72
N GLU A 274 2.97 -36.70 -21.55
CA GLU A 274 3.00 -37.38 -20.26
C GLU A 274 4.45 -37.51 -19.76
N MET A 275 4.60 -37.64 -18.44
CA MET A 275 5.90 -37.66 -17.76
C MET A 275 5.91 -38.75 -16.68
N ASN A 276 7.02 -39.46 -16.58
CA ASN A 276 7.20 -40.52 -15.59
C ASN A 276 7.98 -40.00 -14.37
N THR A 277 7.87 -40.70 -13.24
CA THR A 277 8.77 -40.49 -12.10
C THR A 277 10.23 -40.53 -12.55
N GLY A 278 11.05 -39.59 -12.07
CA GLY A 278 12.45 -39.43 -12.44
C GLY A 278 12.70 -38.60 -13.71
N PHE A 279 11.65 -38.11 -14.40
CA PHE A 279 11.82 -37.19 -15.53
C PHE A 279 12.54 -35.91 -15.11
N ALA A 280 13.50 -35.46 -15.93
CA ALA A 280 14.30 -34.27 -15.65
C ALA A 280 14.19 -33.21 -16.76
N VAL A 281 13.38 -33.43 -17.80
CA VAL A 281 13.20 -32.46 -18.90
C VAL A 281 11.70 -32.33 -19.21
N LEU A 282 11.17 -31.11 -19.04
CA LEU A 282 9.79 -30.77 -19.35
C LEU A 282 9.72 -30.10 -20.73
N SER A 283 9.08 -30.77 -21.69
CA SER A 283 8.65 -30.10 -22.92
C SER A 283 7.37 -29.31 -22.67
N VAL A 284 7.44 -27.98 -22.77
CA VAL A 284 6.31 -27.09 -22.48
C VAL A 284 5.76 -26.39 -23.72
N ALA A 285 4.51 -25.93 -23.66
CA ALA A 285 3.85 -25.17 -24.73
C ALA A 285 4.61 -23.89 -25.09
N ASN A 286 5.00 -23.14 -24.06
CA ASN A 286 5.78 -21.92 -24.12
C ASN A 286 6.66 -21.80 -22.86
N ALA A 287 7.97 -21.62 -23.01
CA ALA A 287 8.90 -21.38 -21.91
C ALA A 287 9.21 -19.89 -21.69
N ALA A 288 8.63 -19.00 -22.49
CA ALA A 288 8.85 -17.56 -22.36
C ALA A 288 8.53 -17.09 -20.94
N GLY A 289 9.50 -16.40 -20.35
CA GLY A 289 9.40 -15.81 -19.04
C GLY A 289 9.86 -16.71 -17.90
N PHE A 290 10.05 -18.03 -18.07
CA PHE A 290 10.77 -18.87 -17.10
C PHE A 290 12.27 -18.54 -17.07
N PHE A 291 12.96 -18.81 -15.96
CA PHE A 291 14.41 -18.57 -15.83
C PHE A 291 15.12 -19.67 -15.03
N ILE A 292 16.42 -19.83 -15.26
CA ILE A 292 17.27 -20.83 -14.58
C ILE A 292 17.33 -20.53 -13.08
N GLY A 293 17.20 -21.57 -12.25
CA GLY A 293 17.18 -21.49 -10.79
C GLY A 293 15.79 -21.27 -10.18
N GLN A 294 14.77 -21.06 -11.01
CA GLN A 294 13.38 -20.85 -10.59
C GLN A 294 12.74 -22.15 -10.07
N GLU A 295 11.98 -22.04 -8.98
CA GLU A 295 11.06 -23.08 -8.54
C GLU A 295 9.72 -22.96 -9.26
N ILE A 296 9.21 -24.10 -9.71
CA ILE A 296 7.97 -24.25 -10.46
C ILE A 296 7.17 -25.40 -9.88
N SER A 297 5.86 -25.27 -9.94
CA SER A 297 4.91 -26.30 -9.54
C SER A 297 4.37 -27.01 -10.76
N ILE A 298 4.29 -28.33 -10.67
CA ILE A 298 3.63 -29.17 -11.66
C ILE A 298 2.37 -29.76 -11.04
N ASN A 299 1.24 -29.65 -11.72
CA ASN A 299 -0.05 -30.14 -11.23
C ASN A 299 -0.90 -30.67 -12.40
N ASP A 300 -1.44 -31.88 -12.28
CA ASP A 300 -2.35 -32.47 -13.27
C ASP A 300 -3.79 -32.70 -12.76
N GLY A 301 -4.10 -32.17 -11.58
CA GLY A 301 -5.36 -32.32 -10.87
C GLY A 301 -5.38 -33.47 -9.85
N ASP A 302 -4.50 -34.46 -10.00
CA ASP A 302 -4.39 -35.62 -9.09
C ASP A 302 -3.12 -35.56 -8.24
N HIS A 303 -2.01 -35.08 -8.81
CA HIS A 303 -0.72 -34.92 -8.13
C HIS A 303 -0.22 -33.48 -8.23
N SER A 304 0.62 -33.08 -7.28
CA SER A 304 1.28 -31.78 -7.28
C SER A 304 2.65 -31.87 -6.62
N GLU A 305 3.66 -31.24 -7.23
CA GLU A 305 5.00 -31.11 -6.64
C GLU A 305 5.73 -29.86 -7.10
N VAL A 306 6.78 -29.47 -6.36
CA VAL A 306 7.65 -28.34 -6.69
C VAL A 306 9.00 -28.87 -7.16
N VAL A 307 9.47 -28.36 -8.30
CA VAL A 307 10.77 -28.67 -8.89
C VAL A 307 11.50 -27.40 -9.27
N ARG A 308 12.82 -27.48 -9.37
CA ARG A 308 13.67 -26.34 -9.74
C ARG A 308 14.17 -26.46 -11.16
N ILE A 309 14.10 -25.38 -11.94
CA ILE A 309 14.66 -25.28 -13.29
C ILE A 309 16.18 -25.18 -13.19
N ILE A 310 16.88 -26.08 -13.89
CA ILE A 310 18.34 -26.20 -13.95
C ILE A 310 18.87 -25.59 -15.26
N ASP A 311 18.13 -25.72 -16.36
CA ASP A 311 18.51 -25.18 -17.68
C ASP A 311 17.27 -24.94 -18.55
N ILE A 312 17.37 -24.08 -19.57
CA ILE A 312 16.30 -23.76 -20.51
C ILE A 312 16.85 -23.76 -21.94
N ASN A 313 16.31 -24.64 -22.79
CA ASN A 313 16.63 -24.68 -24.22
C ASN A 313 15.35 -24.58 -25.06
N GLY A 314 15.09 -23.40 -25.62
CA GLY A 314 13.85 -23.14 -26.35
C GLY A 314 12.63 -23.34 -25.45
N ASN A 315 11.81 -24.35 -25.73
CA ASN A 315 10.62 -24.72 -24.94
C ASN A 315 10.81 -25.97 -24.08
N GLU A 316 12.06 -26.35 -23.81
CA GLU A 316 12.41 -27.44 -22.91
C GLU A 316 13.01 -26.87 -21.62
N LEU A 317 12.44 -27.26 -20.48
CA LEU A 317 12.92 -26.90 -19.15
C LEU A 317 13.60 -28.13 -18.53
N THR A 318 14.91 -28.07 -18.34
CA THR A 318 15.61 -29.08 -17.52
C THR A 318 15.30 -28.77 -16.06
N ILE A 319 14.86 -29.76 -15.28
CA ILE A 319 14.40 -29.60 -13.90
C ILE A 319 15.07 -30.61 -12.96
N THR A 320 14.95 -30.38 -11.65
CA THR A 320 15.17 -31.43 -10.66
C THR A 320 14.22 -32.60 -10.92
N PRO A 321 14.68 -33.87 -10.82
CA PRO A 321 13.87 -35.03 -11.18
C PRO A 321 12.54 -35.13 -10.45
N LEU A 322 11.48 -35.43 -11.19
CA LEU A 322 10.13 -35.60 -10.64
C LEU A 322 10.03 -36.78 -9.68
N GLN A 323 9.27 -36.61 -8.61
CA GLN A 323 8.91 -37.67 -7.68
C GLN A 323 7.62 -38.39 -8.11
N ASN A 324 6.73 -37.71 -8.85
CA ASN A 324 5.49 -38.29 -9.36
C ASN A 324 5.46 -38.36 -10.89
N ALA A 325 4.56 -39.20 -11.41
CA ALA A 325 4.19 -39.19 -12.82
C ALA A 325 3.03 -38.19 -13.04
N TYR A 326 3.00 -37.56 -14.21
CA TYR A 326 1.97 -36.58 -14.56
C TYR A 326 1.42 -36.82 -15.96
N LYS A 327 0.13 -36.54 -16.12
CA LYS A 327 -0.57 -36.61 -17.41
C LYS A 327 -0.11 -35.49 -18.37
N ARG A 328 -0.38 -35.67 -19.66
CA ARG A 328 -0.24 -34.61 -20.67
C ARG A 328 -1.12 -33.42 -20.29
N ASN A 329 -0.66 -32.21 -20.63
CA ASN A 329 -1.31 -30.95 -20.26
C ASN A 329 -1.33 -30.71 -18.74
N ALA A 330 -0.40 -31.30 -18.00
CA ALA A 330 -0.13 -30.86 -16.64
C ALA A 330 0.28 -29.38 -16.67
N ILE A 331 -0.23 -28.63 -15.70
CA ILE A 331 0.04 -27.22 -15.55
C ILE A 331 1.42 -27.06 -14.94
N VAL A 332 2.25 -26.23 -15.57
CA VAL A 332 3.53 -25.79 -15.02
C VAL A 332 3.41 -24.30 -14.71
N GLY A 333 3.49 -23.97 -13.42
CA GLY A 333 3.35 -22.60 -12.90
C GLY A 333 4.44 -22.26 -11.90
N ARG A 334 4.49 -21.01 -11.44
CA ARG A 334 5.37 -20.58 -10.34
C ARG A 334 4.58 -20.67 -9.03
N SER A 335 5.26 -21.04 -7.93
CA SER A 335 4.84 -21.14 -6.51
C SER A 335 3.35 -21.22 -6.14
N ILE A 336 3.02 -22.22 -5.32
CA ILE A 336 1.66 -22.48 -4.77
C ILE A 336 1.44 -21.67 -3.49
N ALA A 337 0.19 -21.31 -3.23
CA ALA A 337 -0.27 -20.91 -1.90
C ALA A 337 -0.85 -22.15 -1.15
N GLU A 338 -0.29 -22.50 0.00
CA GLU A 338 -0.73 -23.59 0.88
C GLU A 338 -1.76 -23.09 1.91
N VAL A 339 -2.83 -23.86 2.13
CA VAL A 339 -3.84 -23.58 3.17
C VAL A 339 -3.42 -24.26 4.46
N ASN A 340 -3.01 -23.49 5.46
CA ASN A 340 -2.32 -23.99 6.64
C ASN A 340 -3.23 -24.43 7.80
N ASP A 341 -4.39 -23.80 8.03
CA ASP A 341 -5.26 -24.18 9.15
C ASP A 341 -6.71 -23.71 9.02
N LYS A 342 -7.65 -24.47 9.61
CA LYS A 342 -9.08 -24.13 9.73
C LYS A 342 -9.34 -23.47 11.09
N LEU A 343 -9.52 -22.16 11.10
CA LEU A 343 -9.90 -21.38 12.28
C LEU A 343 -11.42 -21.31 12.40
N SER A 344 -11.99 -21.63 13.57
CA SER A 344 -13.44 -21.57 13.79
C SER A 344 -13.79 -20.50 14.83
N PHE A 345 -14.73 -19.61 14.50
CA PHE A 345 -15.26 -18.60 15.41
C PHE A 345 -16.78 -18.55 15.31
N LYS A 346 -17.48 -19.13 16.30
CA LYS A 346 -18.92 -19.06 16.71
C LYS A 346 -20.04 -18.87 15.67
N SER A 347 -19.75 -18.74 14.38
CA SER A 347 -20.65 -18.67 13.22
C SER A 347 -19.90 -18.56 11.88
N ARG A 348 -18.56 -18.48 11.86
CA ARG A 348 -17.73 -18.43 10.65
C ARG A 348 -16.54 -19.39 10.72
N ILE A 349 -16.21 -19.97 9.57
CA ILE A 349 -15.00 -20.77 9.34
C ILE A 349 -14.04 -19.87 8.56
N THR A 350 -12.81 -19.72 9.06
CA THR A 350 -11.71 -18.97 8.45
C THR A 350 -10.59 -19.95 8.12
N TYR A 351 -9.83 -19.70 7.07
CA TYR A 351 -8.64 -20.48 6.74
C TYR A 351 -7.42 -19.56 6.67
N SER A 352 -6.27 -20.00 7.19
CA SER A 352 -4.98 -19.33 6.94
C SER A 352 -4.35 -19.87 5.66
N VAL A 353 -3.79 -18.99 4.84
CA VAL A 353 -3.08 -19.36 3.60
C VAL A 353 -1.70 -18.72 3.62
N SER A 354 -0.65 -19.46 3.29
CA SER A 354 0.70 -18.93 3.07
C SER A 354 1.13 -19.18 1.63
N ILE A 355 1.87 -18.25 1.05
CA ILE A 355 2.56 -18.43 -0.23
C ILE A 355 3.92 -19.09 0.09
N ILE A 356 4.29 -20.17 -0.61
CA ILE A 356 5.60 -20.82 -0.45
C ILE A 356 6.55 -20.36 -1.56
#